data_AF-A0A183NWM5-F1
#
_entry.id   AF-A0A183NWM5-F1
#
_cell.length_a   1.000
_cell.length_b   1.000
_cell.length_c   1.000
_cell.angle_alpha   90.00
_cell.angle_beta   90.00
_cell.angle_gamma   90.00
#
_symmetry.space_group_name_H-M   'P 1'
#
loop_
_entity.id
_entity.type
_entity.pdbx_description
1 polymer ?
#
loop_
_entity_poly.entity_id
_entity_poly.type
_entity_poly.pdbx_seq_one_letter_code
_entity_poly.pdbx_strand_id
1 'polypeptide(L)'
;MGNSNQLYSFPVVIFSLLIFTVTGARQNLSQKLETVHRLHTYYRNSLLLCKVPSQPPAYDMEVLRWNKKLARNAQQVANKCDLNFDLVNDKLLEEFESVGQNVAETDTIKK
;
A
#
# COMPACT_ATOMS: atom_id res chain seq x y z
N MET A 1 23.30 -53.85 7.86
CA MET A 1 24.04 -52.58 7.62
C MET A 1 23.47 -51.93 6.38
N GLY A 2 22.93 -50.72 6.33
CA GLY A 2 22.50 -49.75 7.33
C GLY A 2 21.49 -48.87 6.58
N ASN A 3 20.36 -48.58 7.24
CA ASN A 3 19.20 -47.92 6.66
C ASN A 3 19.52 -46.44 6.42
N SER A 4 19.53 -45.98 5.16
CA SER A 4 19.84 -44.61 4.78
C SER A 4 18.65 -43.68 5.04
N ASN A 5 18.53 -43.21 6.28
CA ASN A 5 17.68 -42.07 6.61
C ASN A 5 18.34 -40.79 6.08
N GLN A 6 17.75 -40.17 5.05
CA GLN A 6 18.04 -38.79 4.70
C GLN A 6 17.62 -37.88 5.86
N LEU A 7 18.57 -37.59 6.75
CA LEU A 7 18.41 -36.57 7.78
C LEU A 7 18.56 -35.21 7.10
N TYR A 8 17.44 -34.60 6.69
CA TYR A 8 17.44 -33.20 6.27
C TYR A 8 17.99 -32.36 7.44
N SER A 9 19.15 -31.74 7.22
CA SER A 9 19.86 -30.94 8.22
C SER A 9 18.96 -29.78 8.65
N PHE A 10 18.55 -29.75 9.93
CA PHE A 10 17.77 -28.69 10.58
C PHE A 10 18.07 -27.24 10.11
N PRO A 11 19.34 -26.81 9.88
CA PRO A 11 19.63 -25.48 9.33
C PRO A 11 19.04 -25.21 7.94
N VAL A 12 18.87 -26.22 7.09
CA VAL A 12 18.29 -26.08 5.74
C VAL A 12 16.80 -25.74 5.83
N VAL A 13 16.08 -26.33 6.79
CA VAL A 13 14.66 -26.07 7.04
C VAL A 13 14.45 -24.68 7.64
N ILE A 14 15.35 -24.23 8.51
CA ILE A 14 15.31 -22.87 9.08
C ILE A 14 15.61 -21.83 7.99
N PHE A 15 16.59 -22.08 7.13
CA PHE A 15 16.94 -21.17 6.03
C PHE A 15 15.81 -21.06 4.99
N SER A 16 15.11 -22.15 4.67
CA SER A 16 13.96 -22.12 3.76
C SER A 16 12.75 -21.37 4.36
N LEU A 17 12.50 -21.50 5.67
CA LEU A 17 11.50 -20.71 6.39
C LEU A 17 11.83 -19.20 6.42
N LEU A 18 13.11 -18.84 6.55
CA LEU A 18 13.55 -17.44 6.49
C LEU A 18 13.40 -16.84 5.10
N ILE A 19 13.67 -17.59 4.02
CA ILE A 19 13.43 -17.12 2.64
C ILE A 19 11.94 -16.89 2.40
N PHE A 20 11.06 -17.77 2.88
CA PHE A 20 9.60 -17.63 2.70
C PHE A 20 8.99 -16.47 3.48
N THR A 21 9.53 -16.12 4.65
CA THR A 21 9.01 -14.99 5.47
C THR A 21 9.42 -13.62 4.93
N VAL A 22 10.52 -13.53 4.17
CA VAL A 22 11.00 -12.26 3.58
C VAL A 22 10.31 -11.94 2.25
N THR A 23 9.70 -12.92 1.57
CA THR A 23 8.95 -12.71 0.32
C THR A 23 7.51 -12.27 0.55
N GLY A 24 7.31 -11.19 1.33
CA GLY A 24 6.10 -10.38 1.15
C GLY A 24 6.18 -9.78 -0.25
N ALA A 25 5.36 -10.27 -1.19
CA ALA A 25 5.42 -9.84 -2.59
C ALA A 25 5.26 -8.32 -2.69
N ARG A 26 6.37 -7.60 -2.93
CA ARG A 26 6.34 -6.16 -3.21
C ARG A 26 5.52 -5.95 -4.48
N GLN A 27 4.50 -5.10 -4.39
CA GLN A 27 3.75 -4.71 -5.58
C GLN A 27 4.66 -3.85 -6.47
N ASN A 28 4.68 -4.16 -7.77
CA ASN A 28 5.41 -3.34 -8.74
C ASN A 28 4.48 -2.19 -9.19
N LEU A 29 4.65 -1.02 -8.58
CA LEU A 29 3.90 0.20 -8.89
C LEU A 29 4.56 0.97 -10.05
N SER A 30 3.76 1.65 -10.87
CA SER A 30 4.33 2.62 -11.81
C SER A 30 4.98 3.78 -11.06
N GLN A 31 5.94 4.47 -11.67
CA GLN A 31 6.64 5.59 -11.04
C GLN A 31 5.67 6.67 -10.50
N LYS A 32 4.56 6.93 -11.22
CA LYS A 32 3.52 7.88 -10.79
C LYS A 32 2.80 7.38 -9.53
N LEU A 33 2.38 6.13 -9.50
CA LEU A 33 1.68 5.54 -8.35
C LEU A 33 2.60 5.44 -7.12
N GLU A 34 3.85 5.06 -7.32
CA GLU A 34 4.87 5.03 -6.26
C GLU A 34 5.09 6.44 -5.70
N THR A 35 5.12 7.47 -6.54
CA THR A 35 5.27 8.86 -6.10
C THR A 35 4.10 9.29 -5.20
N VAL A 36 2.85 8.99 -5.61
CA VAL A 36 1.66 9.29 -4.80
C VAL A 36 1.73 8.56 -3.46
N HIS A 37 2.03 7.25 -3.47
CA HIS A 37 2.13 6.45 -2.25
C HIS A 37 3.22 6.99 -1.31
N ARG A 38 4.39 7.30 -1.84
CA ARG A 38 5.52 7.85 -1.08
C ARG A 38 5.22 9.21 -0.46
N LEU A 39 4.51 10.10 -1.18
CA LEU A 39 4.13 11.41 -0.63
C LEU A 39 3.19 11.26 0.56
N HIS A 40 2.20 10.36 0.49
CA HIS A 40 1.31 10.07 1.62
C HIS A 40 2.09 9.49 2.81
N THR A 41 2.95 8.50 2.57
CA THR A 41 3.78 7.89 3.63
C THR A 41 4.71 8.91 4.27
N TYR A 42 5.34 9.77 3.48
CA TYR A 42 6.20 10.84 3.99
C TYR A 42 5.42 11.80 4.90
N TYR A 43 4.24 12.26 4.47
CA TYR A 43 3.45 13.21 5.26
C TYR A 43 2.92 12.58 6.56
N ARG A 44 2.44 11.34 6.49
CA ARG A 44 2.02 10.55 7.68
C ARG A 44 3.14 10.41 8.70
N ASN A 45 4.34 10.03 8.25
CA ASN A 45 5.52 9.95 9.12
C ASN A 45 5.93 11.32 9.66
N SER A 46 5.70 12.40 8.91
CA SER A 46 6.00 13.76 9.37
C SER A 46 5.07 14.17 10.50
N LEU A 47 3.79 13.77 10.48
CA LEU A 47 2.86 13.97 11.59
C LEU A 47 3.32 13.22 12.85
N LEU A 48 3.69 11.94 12.74
CA LEU A 48 4.22 11.15 13.87
C LEU A 48 5.46 11.78 14.51
N LEU A 49 6.32 12.42 13.72
CA LEU A 49 7.62 12.95 14.15
C LEU A 49 7.60 14.45 14.50
N CYS A 50 6.43 15.04 14.73
CA CYS A 50 6.28 16.48 15.02
C CYS A 50 6.87 17.41 13.95
N LYS A 51 6.94 16.96 12.68
CA LYS A 51 7.56 17.73 11.57
C LYS A 51 6.56 18.60 10.81
N VAL A 52 5.27 18.50 11.12
CA VAL A 52 4.23 19.33 10.52
C VAL A 52 3.91 20.49 11.47
N PRO A 53 4.20 21.75 11.11
CA PRO A 53 3.97 22.89 11.98
C PRO A 53 2.50 23.01 12.41
N SER A 54 2.28 23.40 13.67
CA SER A 54 0.95 23.61 14.25
C SER A 54 0.02 22.40 14.24
N GLN A 55 0.54 21.19 14.01
CA GLN A 55 -0.20 19.94 14.15
C GLN A 55 0.36 19.15 15.33
N PRO A 56 -0.49 18.64 16.23
CA PRO A 56 -0.03 17.73 17.28
C PRO A 56 0.49 16.44 16.63
N PRO A 57 1.48 15.77 17.23
CA PRO A 57 1.87 14.45 16.75
C PRO A 57 0.72 13.46 16.92
N ALA A 58 0.55 12.60 15.92
CA ALA A 58 -0.33 11.45 16.08
C ALA A 58 0.30 10.47 17.09
N TYR A 59 -0.54 9.89 17.96
CA TYR A 59 -0.09 8.85 18.88
C TYR A 59 0.27 7.56 18.13
N ASP A 60 -0.59 7.18 17.18
CA ASP A 60 -0.39 6.04 16.28
C ASP A 60 -0.93 6.39 14.89
N MET A 61 -0.35 5.77 13.87
CA MET A 61 -0.74 5.98 12.49
C MET A 61 -0.36 4.75 11.65
N GLU A 62 -1.37 3.99 11.23
CA GLU A 62 -1.15 2.76 10.46
C GLU A 62 -0.34 2.97 9.17
N VAL A 63 0.48 1.99 8.82
CA VAL A 63 1.25 1.99 7.57
C VAL A 63 0.31 1.73 6.40
N LEU A 64 0.25 2.67 5.46
CA LEU A 64 -0.54 2.52 4.26
C LEU A 64 -0.03 1.37 3.39
N ARG A 65 -0.97 0.60 2.83
CA ARG A 65 -0.69 -0.43 1.82
C ARG A 65 -1.46 -0.10 0.55
N TRP A 66 -0.79 -0.20 -0.59
CA TRP A 66 -1.46 0.00 -1.87
C TRP A 66 -2.48 -1.12 -2.15
N ASN A 67 -3.74 -0.75 -2.37
CA ASN A 67 -4.80 -1.69 -2.71
C ASN A 67 -5.16 -1.57 -4.19
N LYS A 68 -5.02 -2.68 -4.94
CA LYS A 68 -5.26 -2.73 -6.39
C LYS A 68 -6.74 -2.58 -6.77
N LYS A 69 -7.70 -2.89 -5.89
CA LYS A 69 -9.14 -2.68 -6.15
C LYS A 69 -9.49 -1.20 -6.02
N LEU A 70 -9.07 -0.55 -4.93
CA LEU A 70 -9.23 0.90 -4.75
C LEU A 70 -8.59 1.69 -5.90
N ALA A 71 -7.36 1.33 -6.30
CA ALA A 71 -6.67 1.98 -7.41
C ALA A 71 -7.40 1.85 -8.76
N ARG A 72 -7.94 0.68 -9.07
CA ARG A 72 -8.72 0.47 -10.30
C ARG A 72 -10.01 1.29 -10.29
N ASN A 73 -10.69 1.35 -9.15
CA ASN A 73 -11.90 2.16 -9.01
C ASN A 73 -11.61 3.65 -9.17
N ALA A 74 -10.55 4.15 -8.52
CA ALA A 74 -10.10 5.53 -8.65
C ALA A 74 -9.75 5.88 -10.11
N GLN A 75 -9.13 4.97 -10.86
CA GLN A 75 -8.86 5.18 -12.28
C GLN A 75 -10.16 5.26 -13.11
N GLN A 76 -11.16 4.43 -12.81
CA GLN A 76 -12.46 4.48 -13.49
C GLN A 76 -13.19 5.80 -13.24
N VAL A 77 -13.12 6.32 -12.01
CA VAL A 77 -13.65 7.66 -11.67
C VAL A 77 -12.88 8.73 -12.45
N ALA A 78 -11.54 8.72 -12.39
CA ALA A 78 -10.70 9.72 -13.05
C ALA A 78 -10.88 9.75 -14.58
N ASN A 79 -11.14 8.60 -15.20
CA ASN A 79 -11.38 8.50 -16.66
C ASN A 79 -12.65 9.24 -17.11
N LYS A 80 -13.56 9.60 -16.20
CA LYS A 80 -14.75 10.40 -16.52
C LYS A 80 -14.44 11.88 -16.74
N CYS A 81 -13.27 12.34 -16.29
CA CYS A 81 -12.88 13.74 -16.35
C CYS A 81 -13.92 14.69 -15.71
N ASP A 82 -14.55 14.25 -14.62
CA ASP A 82 -15.53 15.03 -13.85
C ASP A 82 -15.13 14.99 -12.37
N LEU A 83 -14.79 16.15 -11.81
CA LEU A 83 -14.35 16.29 -10.43
C LEU A 83 -15.47 16.11 -9.41
N ASN A 84 -16.73 16.23 -9.83
CA ASN A 84 -17.90 16.07 -8.95
C ASN A 84 -18.36 14.61 -8.84
N PHE A 85 -17.67 13.68 -9.52
CA PHE A 85 -18.08 12.29 -9.52
C PHE A 85 -17.51 11.55 -8.30
N ASP A 86 -18.39 11.21 -7.37
CA ASP A 86 -18.08 10.27 -6.28
C ASP A 86 -18.16 8.82 -6.77
N LEU A 87 -17.31 7.97 -6.19
CA LEU A 87 -17.18 6.52 -6.35
C LEU A 87 -18.14 5.87 -7.37
N VAL A 88 -17.55 5.48 -8.50
CA VAL A 88 -18.22 4.59 -9.47
C VAL A 88 -18.34 3.20 -8.86
N ASN A 89 -19.58 2.78 -8.60
CA ASN A 89 -20.00 1.40 -8.35
C ASN A 89 -19.49 0.76 -7.02
N ASP A 90 -20.21 1.06 -5.93
CA ASP A 90 -20.06 0.49 -4.58
C ASP A 90 -19.90 -1.05 -4.58
N LYS A 91 -20.54 -1.74 -5.52
CA LYS A 91 -20.43 -3.21 -5.68
C LYS A 91 -18.99 -3.74 -5.83
N LEU A 92 -18.08 -2.95 -6.38
CA LEU A 92 -16.68 -3.37 -6.56
C LEU A 92 -15.86 -3.27 -5.27
N LEU A 93 -16.39 -2.57 -4.26
CA LEU A 93 -15.72 -2.21 -3.02
C LEU A 93 -16.46 -2.71 -1.76
N GLU A 94 -17.42 -3.63 -1.91
CA GLU A 94 -18.21 -4.21 -0.80
C GLU A 94 -17.37 -4.86 0.33
N GLU A 95 -16.09 -5.16 0.07
CA GLU A 95 -15.17 -5.66 1.11
C GLU A 95 -14.72 -4.59 2.11
N PHE A 96 -14.92 -3.31 1.81
CA PHE A 96 -14.61 -2.19 2.67
C PHE A 96 -15.89 -1.69 3.34
N GLU A 97 -15.88 -1.59 4.66
CA GLU A 97 -16.99 -0.98 5.41
C GLU A 97 -17.22 0.48 5.01
N SER A 98 -16.14 1.20 4.69
CA SER A 98 -16.19 2.57 4.18
C SER A 98 -14.98 2.90 3.32
N VAL A 99 -15.15 3.84 2.39
CA VAL A 99 -14.09 4.32 1.49
C VAL A 99 -14.13 5.85 1.42
N GLY A 100 -13.00 6.49 1.77
CA GLY A 100 -12.80 7.93 1.54
C GLY A 100 -12.18 8.21 0.16
N GLN A 101 -12.40 9.42 -0.36
CA GLN A 101 -11.91 9.87 -1.66
C GLN A 101 -11.28 11.26 -1.57
N ASN A 102 -10.09 11.41 -2.16
CA ASN A 102 -9.46 12.70 -2.45
C ASN A 102 -9.34 12.86 -3.97
N VAL A 103 -9.61 14.06 -4.48
CA VAL A 103 -9.51 14.38 -5.91
C VAL A 103 -8.63 15.62 -6.09
N ALA A 104 -7.86 15.66 -7.18
CA ALA A 104 -7.05 16.82 -7.56
C ALA A 104 -6.97 16.92 -9.09
N GLU A 105 -6.97 18.16 -9.60
CA GLU A 105 -6.74 18.47 -11.01
C GLU A 105 -5.42 19.25 -11.14
N THR A 106 -4.46 18.67 -11.85
CA THR A 106 -3.11 19.23 -12.06
C THR A 106 -2.40 18.47 -13.17
N ASP A 107 -1.50 19.14 -13.89
CA ASP A 107 -0.66 18.51 -14.92
C ASP A 107 0.42 17.58 -14.32
N THR A 108 0.79 17.80 -13.06
CA THR A 108 1.88 17.09 -12.39
C THR A 108 1.54 16.71 -10.94
N ILE A 109 2.10 15.60 -10.46
CA ILE A 109 1.91 15.11 -9.07
C ILE A 109 2.74 15.93 -8.07
N LYS A 110 3.87 16.48 -8.52
CA LYS A 110 4.80 17.26 -7.70
C LYS A 110 5.22 18.49 -8.51
N LYS A 111 5.25 19.65 -7.85
CA LYS A 111 5.89 20.86 -8.36
C LYS A 111 7.40 20.69 -8.49
#